data_AF-A0A7S0R4N7-F1
#
_entry.id   AF-A0A7S0R4N7-F1
#
_cell.length_a   1.000
_cell.length_b   1.000
_cell.length_c   1.000
_cell.angle_alpha   90.00
_cell.angle_beta   90.00
_cell.angle_gamma   90.00
#
_symmetry.space_group_name_H-M   'P 1'
#
loop_
_entity.id
_entity.type
_entity.pdbx_description
1 polymer ?
#
loop_
_entity_poly.entity_id
_entity_poly.type
_entity_poly.pdbx_seq_one_letter_code
_entity_poly.pdbx_strand_id
1 'polypeptide(L)'
;MELNKENFMIRKRSGETIVKKPGSLNGYDFVIELLDDCDVFVLDHTAQVQIDDCVNCRIFIGPSTGSTFFRDCKDCKVMVACRQFRMRDCQRLDIGCYCFTKPSIETSSEITFSCWRGAYNGLTSHFASADLDPEANTWWDVYDFNQGEEINGCVEHYTVENSSNEEFWEVAVYDDEGEEVGSPENP
;
A
#
# COMPACT_ATOMS: atom_id res chain seq x y z
N MET A 1 24.53 9.99 11.89
CA MET A 1 23.23 9.71 12.53
C MET A 1 23.06 8.21 12.50
N GLU A 2 22.90 7.57 13.66
CA GLU A 2 22.84 6.11 13.77
C GLU A 2 21.46 5.64 13.32
N LEU A 3 21.40 4.71 12.35
CA LEU A 3 20.14 4.18 11.82
C LEU A 3 19.52 3.27 12.90
N ASN A 4 18.50 3.76 13.62
CA ASN A 4 17.75 2.93 14.55
C ASN A 4 16.74 2.09 13.76
N LYS A 5 16.91 0.76 13.75
CA LYS A 5 16.04 -0.17 13.04
C LYS A 5 14.57 -0.09 13.46
N GLU A 6 14.29 0.26 14.71
CA GLU A 6 12.90 0.41 15.20
C GLU A 6 12.17 1.58 14.52
N ASN A 7 12.87 2.53 13.91
CA ASN A 7 12.23 3.63 13.17
C ASN A 7 11.63 3.16 11.83
N PHE A 8 12.10 2.03 11.30
CA PHE A 8 11.76 1.48 9.99
C PHE A 8 10.87 0.24 10.07
N MET A 9 10.20 0.07 11.21
CA MET A 9 9.29 -1.03 11.48
C MET A 9 8.11 -0.54 12.32
N ILE A 10 6.92 -1.05 12.02
CA ILE A 10 5.75 -1.02 12.91
C ILE A 10 5.36 -2.46 13.16
N ARG A 11 5.17 -2.83 14.43
CA ARG A 11 4.74 -4.19 14.76
C ARG A 11 3.88 -4.29 16.00
N LYS A 12 3.00 -5.29 16.06
CA LYS A 12 2.24 -5.64 17.28
C LYS A 12 1.48 -4.44 17.82
N ARG A 13 0.57 -3.92 17.01
CA ARG A 13 -0.28 -2.77 17.32
C ARG A 13 -1.74 -3.16 17.10
N SER A 14 -2.64 -2.55 17.87
CA SER A 14 -4.07 -2.81 17.70
C SER A 14 -4.91 -1.60 18.06
N GLY A 15 -5.92 -1.29 17.24
CA GLY A 15 -6.80 -0.13 17.47
C GLY A 15 -6.11 1.23 17.30
N GLU A 16 -4.98 1.27 16.58
CA GLU A 16 -4.11 2.46 16.48
C GLU A 16 -4.11 3.08 15.09
N THR A 17 -4.06 4.42 15.05
CA THR A 17 -3.71 5.19 13.86
C THR A 17 -2.23 5.56 13.90
N ILE A 18 -1.49 5.19 12.85
CA ILE A 18 -0.04 5.33 12.79
C ILE A 18 0.35 6.04 11.50
N VAL A 19 1.13 7.12 11.62
CA VAL A 19 1.53 7.95 10.47
C VAL A 19 3.05 8.03 10.39
N LYS A 20 3.61 7.72 9.22
CA LYS A 20 4.98 8.08 8.83
C LYS A 20 4.89 9.30 7.92
N LYS A 21 5.32 10.45 8.44
CA LYS A 21 5.26 11.74 7.77
C LYS A 21 6.21 11.79 6.55
N PRO A 22 5.97 12.69 5.59
CA PRO A 22 6.95 13.01 4.54
C PRO A 22 8.36 13.21 5.10
N GLY A 23 9.35 12.62 4.45
CA GLY A 23 10.76 12.71 4.85
C GLY A 23 11.14 11.91 6.11
N SER A 24 10.28 11.07 6.65
CA SER A 24 10.61 10.22 7.81
C SER A 24 11.28 8.89 7.44
N LEU A 25 11.07 8.41 6.22
CA LEU A 25 11.62 7.17 5.69
C LEU A 25 12.64 7.40 4.57
N ASN A 26 12.53 8.47 3.78
CA ASN A 26 13.53 8.89 2.78
C ASN A 26 14.09 7.75 1.91
N GLY A 27 13.22 6.88 1.38
CA GLY A 27 13.63 5.82 0.47
C GLY A 27 14.33 4.63 1.14
N TYR A 28 14.25 4.47 2.46
CA TYR A 28 14.66 3.23 3.14
C TYR A 28 13.57 2.15 3.06
N ASP A 29 13.96 0.90 3.34
CA ASP A 29 13.02 -0.22 3.48
C ASP A 29 12.14 -0.02 4.72
N PHE A 30 10.92 -0.56 4.67
CA PHE A 30 9.96 -0.45 5.76
C PHE A 30 9.20 -1.76 6.00
N VAL A 31 8.92 -2.06 7.26
CA VAL A 31 8.19 -3.29 7.66
C VAL A 31 6.96 -2.94 8.48
N ILE A 32 5.83 -3.58 8.17
CA ILE A 32 4.58 -3.51 8.92
C ILE A 32 4.18 -4.96 9.22
N GLU A 33 4.14 -5.36 10.49
CA GLU A 33 3.87 -6.77 10.84
C GLU A 33 2.96 -6.91 12.06
N LEU A 34 2.00 -7.86 12.05
CA LEU A 34 1.17 -8.18 13.23
C LEU A 34 0.32 -6.99 13.70
N LEU A 35 -0.47 -6.40 12.81
CA LEU A 35 -1.41 -5.32 13.13
C LEU A 35 -2.84 -5.84 13.12
N ASP A 36 -3.68 -5.34 14.02
CA ASP A 36 -5.08 -5.73 14.16
C ASP A 36 -5.95 -4.49 14.38
N ASP A 37 -6.89 -4.19 13.48
CA ASP A 37 -7.75 -2.99 13.60
C ASP A 37 -6.94 -1.67 13.61
N CYS A 38 -6.00 -1.52 12.66
CA CYS A 38 -5.14 -0.34 12.56
C CYS A 38 -5.33 0.47 11.28
N ASP A 39 -5.19 1.78 11.40
CA ASP A 39 -5.08 2.72 10.29
C ASP A 39 -3.61 3.13 10.13
N VAL A 40 -2.95 2.75 9.04
CA VAL A 40 -1.52 3.02 8.80
C VAL A 40 -1.34 3.88 7.57
N PHE A 41 -0.64 5.00 7.72
CA PHE A 41 -0.37 5.95 6.66
C PHE A 41 1.13 6.17 6.49
N VAL A 42 1.72 5.57 5.46
CA VAL A 42 3.11 5.80 5.06
C VAL A 42 3.14 6.87 3.96
N LEU A 43 3.30 8.12 4.37
CA LEU A 43 3.20 9.31 3.53
C LEU A 43 4.59 9.78 3.05
N ASP A 44 5.41 8.84 2.59
CA ASP A 44 6.78 9.07 2.12
C ASP A 44 7.14 8.04 1.04
N HIS A 45 8.23 8.28 0.32
CA HIS A 45 8.81 7.28 -0.57
C HIS A 45 9.65 6.26 0.19
N THR A 46 9.67 5.03 -0.33
CA THR A 46 10.38 3.88 0.27
C THR A 46 11.17 3.10 -0.78
N ALA A 47 12.18 2.34 -0.35
CA ALA A 47 12.85 1.40 -1.25
C ALA A 47 12.01 0.13 -1.45
N GLN A 48 11.58 -0.50 -0.38
CA GLN A 48 10.69 -1.66 -0.37
C GLN A 48 9.79 -1.62 0.87
N VAL A 49 8.60 -2.24 0.78
CA VAL A 49 7.72 -2.39 1.94
C VAL A 49 7.27 -3.84 2.07
N GLN A 50 7.42 -4.40 3.27
CA GLN A 50 6.91 -5.72 3.62
C GLN A 50 5.75 -5.55 4.60
N ILE A 51 4.60 -6.14 4.30
CA ILE A 51 3.38 -6.09 5.11
C ILE A 51 2.96 -7.53 5.41
N ASP A 52 3.07 -7.93 6.67
CA ASP A 52 2.80 -9.29 7.12
C ASP A 52 1.74 -9.33 8.23
N ASP A 53 0.89 -10.36 8.23
CA ASP A 53 -0.01 -10.67 9.35
C ASP A 53 -0.86 -9.47 9.81
N CYS A 54 -1.40 -8.68 8.87
CA CYS A 54 -2.25 -7.54 9.17
C CYS A 54 -3.73 -7.90 8.96
N VAL A 55 -4.56 -7.66 9.97
CA VAL A 55 -5.99 -8.02 9.96
C VAL A 55 -6.85 -6.79 10.21
N ASN A 56 -7.92 -6.62 9.44
CA ASN A 56 -8.87 -5.53 9.60
C ASN A 56 -8.20 -4.15 9.58
N CYS A 57 -7.22 -3.95 8.70
CA CYS A 57 -6.43 -2.72 8.66
C CYS A 57 -6.77 -1.86 7.44
N ARG A 58 -6.60 -0.55 7.58
CA ARG A 58 -6.57 0.41 6.47
C ARG A 58 -5.14 0.87 6.27
N ILE A 59 -4.56 0.60 5.10
CA ILE A 59 -3.12 0.79 4.87
C ILE A 59 -2.92 1.67 3.65
N PHE A 60 -2.27 2.82 3.82
CA PHE A 60 -1.84 3.70 2.75
C PHE A 60 -0.31 3.66 2.64
N ILE A 61 0.21 3.30 1.46
CA ILE A 61 1.63 3.22 1.16
C ILE A 61 1.96 4.17 0.01
N GLY A 62 2.75 5.19 0.30
CA GLY A 62 3.34 6.08 -0.70
C GLY A 62 4.31 5.35 -1.66
N PRO A 63 4.82 6.06 -2.68
CA PRO A 63 5.59 5.47 -3.77
C PRO A 63 6.79 4.63 -3.31
N SER A 64 6.81 3.36 -3.69
CA SER A 64 7.96 2.47 -3.45
C SER A 64 8.78 2.24 -4.72
N THR A 65 10.09 2.52 -4.68
CA THR A 65 11.02 2.30 -5.81
C THR A 65 11.10 0.83 -6.21
N GLY A 66 10.89 -0.08 -5.26
CA GLY A 66 10.99 -1.52 -5.44
C GLY A 66 9.66 -2.22 -5.25
N SER A 67 9.71 -3.32 -4.51
CA SER A 67 8.55 -4.16 -4.26
C SER A 67 7.81 -3.75 -3.00
N THR A 68 6.48 -3.74 -3.08
CA THR A 68 5.60 -3.81 -1.92
C THR A 68 5.01 -5.21 -1.87
N PHE A 69 5.22 -5.93 -0.75
CA PHE A 69 4.83 -7.33 -0.60
C PHE A 69 3.91 -7.53 0.59
N PHE A 70 2.68 -7.99 0.31
CA PHE A 70 1.69 -8.39 1.30
C PHE A 70 1.73 -9.90 1.53
N ARG A 71 1.74 -10.34 2.80
CA ARG A 71 1.63 -11.75 3.18
C ARG A 71 0.71 -11.93 4.37
N ASP A 72 -0.07 -13.02 4.37
CA ASP A 72 -0.90 -13.42 5.52
C ASP A 72 -1.85 -12.30 6.01
N CYS A 73 -2.29 -11.41 5.12
CA CYS A 73 -3.15 -10.27 5.43
C CYS A 73 -4.63 -10.60 5.17
N LYS A 74 -5.53 -10.02 5.97
CA LYS A 74 -6.96 -10.33 5.89
C LYS A 74 -7.85 -9.14 6.18
N ASP A 75 -8.96 -9.00 5.44
CA ASP A 75 -9.98 -7.97 5.71
C ASP A 75 -9.41 -6.54 5.66
N CYS A 76 -8.47 -6.26 4.75
CA CYS A 76 -7.79 -4.95 4.69
C CYS A 76 -8.24 -4.11 3.49
N LYS A 77 -8.27 -2.78 3.69
CA LYS A 77 -8.35 -1.80 2.59
C LYS A 77 -7.00 -1.15 2.38
N VAL A 78 -6.50 -1.17 1.15
CA VAL A 78 -5.14 -0.76 0.83
C VAL A 78 -5.13 0.28 -0.28
N MET A 79 -4.34 1.33 -0.10
CA MET A 79 -3.93 2.24 -1.17
C MET A 79 -2.41 2.12 -1.31
N VAL A 80 -1.90 1.70 -2.46
CA VAL A 80 -0.47 1.41 -2.64
C VAL A 80 0.06 1.85 -4.00
N ALA A 81 1.18 2.56 -3.99
CA ALA A 81 1.95 2.90 -5.18
C ALA A 81 3.33 2.23 -5.10
N CYS A 82 3.67 1.39 -6.08
CA CYS A 82 4.95 0.70 -6.09
C CYS A 82 5.42 0.34 -7.50
N ARG A 83 6.69 -0.03 -7.62
CA ARG A 83 7.21 -0.58 -8.88
C ARG A 83 6.73 -2.00 -9.12
N GLN A 84 6.72 -2.83 -8.08
CA GLN A 84 6.32 -4.24 -8.13
C GLN A 84 5.38 -4.56 -6.98
N PHE A 85 4.14 -4.93 -7.29
CA PHE A 85 3.18 -5.40 -6.31
C PHE A 85 3.23 -6.92 -6.21
N ARG A 86 3.36 -7.45 -4.98
CA ARG A 86 3.28 -8.88 -4.71
C ARG A 86 2.33 -9.14 -3.55
N MET A 87 1.57 -10.22 -3.64
CA MET A 87 0.69 -10.67 -2.58
C MET A 87 0.74 -12.20 -2.48
N ARG A 88 0.80 -12.71 -1.26
CA ARG A 88 0.72 -14.15 -1.00
C ARG A 88 -0.14 -14.43 0.24
N ASP A 89 -0.89 -15.53 0.23
CA ASP A 89 -1.62 -16.00 1.42
C ASP A 89 -2.59 -14.94 2.01
N CYS A 90 -3.17 -14.07 1.18
CA CYS A 90 -4.07 -12.99 1.61
C CYS A 90 -5.53 -13.27 1.28
N GLN A 91 -6.47 -12.73 2.06
CA GLN A 91 -7.90 -12.95 1.82
C GLN A 91 -8.78 -11.74 2.15
N ARG A 92 -9.70 -11.37 1.24
CA ARG A 92 -10.63 -10.24 1.39
C ARG A 92 -9.89 -8.91 1.52
N LEU A 93 -9.22 -8.50 0.44
CA LEU A 93 -8.55 -7.20 0.39
C LEU A 93 -9.08 -6.35 -0.77
N ASP A 94 -9.37 -5.09 -0.49
CA ASP A 94 -9.67 -4.07 -1.50
C ASP A 94 -8.42 -3.22 -1.73
N ILE A 95 -7.86 -3.26 -2.94
CA ILE A 95 -6.60 -2.63 -3.29
C ILE A 95 -6.83 -1.51 -4.32
N GLY A 96 -6.61 -0.26 -3.93
CA GLY A 96 -6.33 0.86 -4.84
C GLY A 96 -4.84 0.85 -5.21
N CYS A 97 -4.51 0.56 -6.47
CA CYS A 97 -3.14 0.25 -6.86
C CYS A 97 -2.61 1.18 -7.95
N TYR A 98 -1.40 1.69 -7.74
CA TYR A 98 -0.49 2.07 -8.81
C TYR A 98 0.60 1.01 -8.85
N CYS A 99 0.82 0.41 -10.02
CA CYS A 99 1.93 -0.51 -10.22
C CYS A 99 2.60 -0.28 -11.56
N PHE A 100 3.89 0.05 -11.53
CA PHE A 100 4.69 0.27 -12.73
C PHE A 100 4.83 -1.00 -13.59
N THR A 101 4.82 -2.14 -12.92
CA THR A 101 4.85 -3.47 -13.55
C THR A 101 3.57 -4.22 -13.26
N LYS A 102 3.44 -5.39 -13.88
CA LYS A 102 2.32 -6.30 -13.65
C LYS A 102 2.20 -6.71 -12.17
N PRO A 103 1.08 -6.41 -11.46
CA PRO A 103 0.85 -6.94 -10.12
C PRO A 103 0.78 -8.47 -10.13
N SER A 104 1.23 -9.12 -9.06
CA SER A 104 1.10 -10.58 -8.94
C SER A 104 0.53 -11.03 -7.60
N ILE A 105 -0.35 -12.04 -7.63
CA ILE A 105 -0.93 -12.69 -6.46
C ILE A 105 -0.63 -14.20 -6.47
N GLU A 106 -0.53 -14.81 -5.29
CA GLU A 106 -0.32 -16.24 -5.07
C GLU A 106 -1.11 -16.67 -3.82
N THR A 107 -1.72 -17.86 -3.82
CA THR A 107 -2.46 -18.44 -2.68
C THR A 107 -3.42 -17.45 -2.00
N SER A 108 -4.03 -16.54 -2.77
CA SER A 108 -4.86 -15.45 -2.26
C SER A 108 -6.26 -15.52 -2.87
N SER A 109 -7.27 -15.00 -2.18
CA SER A 109 -8.66 -15.09 -2.65
C SER A 109 -9.49 -13.88 -2.22
N GLU A 110 -10.57 -13.60 -2.95
CA GLU A 110 -11.47 -12.47 -2.67
C GLU A 110 -10.71 -11.12 -2.70
N ILE A 111 -9.86 -10.92 -3.71
CA ILE A 111 -9.06 -9.70 -3.86
C ILE A 111 -9.70 -8.78 -4.90
N THR A 112 -9.95 -7.52 -4.56
CA THR A 112 -10.46 -6.52 -5.50
C THR A 112 -9.36 -5.54 -5.85
N PHE A 113 -9.04 -5.38 -7.14
CA PHE A 113 -8.13 -4.32 -7.62
C PHE A 113 -8.91 -3.17 -8.23
N SER A 114 -8.49 -1.94 -7.93
CA SER A 114 -8.96 -0.70 -8.55
C SER A 114 -7.78 0.25 -8.82
N CYS A 115 -8.00 1.25 -9.67
CA CYS A 115 -6.97 2.25 -9.96
C CYS A 115 -6.61 3.06 -8.70
N TRP A 116 -5.32 3.39 -8.56
CA TRP A 116 -4.81 4.34 -7.57
C TRP A 116 -5.63 5.63 -7.54
N ARG A 117 -5.94 6.08 -6.32
CA ARG A 117 -6.70 7.31 -6.02
C ARG A 117 -6.30 7.87 -4.66
N GLY A 118 -5.03 7.69 -4.30
CA GLY A 118 -4.46 8.24 -3.08
C GLY A 118 -3.92 9.65 -3.31
N ALA A 119 -4.07 10.53 -2.34
CA ALA A 119 -3.51 11.89 -2.40
C ALA A 119 -2.99 12.31 -1.03
N TYR A 120 -1.84 12.96 -0.99
CA TYR A 120 -1.32 13.65 0.19
C TYR A 120 -0.31 14.72 -0.23
N ASN A 121 -0.01 15.66 0.65
CA ASN A 121 0.93 16.73 0.33
C ASN A 121 2.37 16.17 0.14
N GLY A 122 2.98 16.44 -1.01
CA GLY A 122 4.31 15.92 -1.36
C GLY A 122 4.30 14.61 -2.12
N LEU A 123 3.14 14.06 -2.51
CA LEU A 123 3.07 12.84 -3.30
C LEU A 123 3.77 12.99 -4.67
N THR A 124 3.65 14.14 -5.34
CA THR A 124 4.29 14.38 -6.64
C THR A 124 5.80 14.25 -6.56
N SER A 125 6.42 14.84 -5.52
CA SER A 125 7.87 14.75 -5.32
C SER A 125 8.29 13.33 -4.93
N HIS A 126 7.49 12.60 -4.16
CA HIS A 126 7.78 11.21 -3.81
C HIS A 126 7.70 10.26 -5.00
N PHE A 127 6.77 10.45 -5.95
CA PHE A 127 6.76 9.71 -7.22
C PHE A 127 8.06 9.94 -8.00
N ALA A 128 8.51 11.20 -8.09
CA ALA A 128 9.78 11.55 -8.73
C ALA A 128 11.00 10.93 -8.01
N SER A 129 11.03 10.98 -6.67
CA SER A 129 12.08 10.34 -5.87
C SER A 129 12.11 8.81 -6.02
N ALA A 130 10.95 8.19 -6.25
CA ALA A 130 10.83 6.76 -6.47
C ALA A 130 11.14 6.31 -7.92
N ASP A 131 11.38 7.26 -8.84
CA ASP A 131 11.55 7.01 -10.28
C ASP A 131 10.35 6.24 -10.88
N LEU A 132 9.14 6.71 -10.55
CA LEU A 132 7.87 6.18 -11.04
C LEU A 132 7.16 7.25 -11.88
N ASP A 133 6.91 6.92 -13.15
CA ASP A 133 6.11 7.74 -14.05
C ASP A 133 4.61 7.58 -13.73
N PRO A 134 3.89 8.63 -13.30
CA PRO A 134 2.47 8.54 -12.94
C PRO A 134 1.58 7.93 -14.04
N GLU A 135 1.95 8.08 -15.31
CA GLU A 135 1.20 7.54 -16.45
C GLU A 135 1.47 6.05 -16.71
N ALA A 136 2.57 5.51 -16.17
CA ALA A 136 2.97 4.11 -16.37
C ALA A 136 2.28 3.15 -15.39
N ASN A 137 0.95 3.23 -15.29
CA ASN A 137 0.18 2.44 -14.32
C ASN A 137 -0.49 1.20 -14.96
N THR A 138 -0.11 0.00 -14.49
CA THR A 138 -0.58 -1.31 -14.99
C THR A 138 -1.38 -2.11 -13.97
N TRP A 139 -1.97 -1.43 -12.97
CA TRP A 139 -2.74 -2.01 -11.87
C TRP A 139 -3.79 -3.08 -12.25
N TRP A 140 -4.38 -2.99 -13.44
CA TRP A 140 -5.47 -3.85 -13.91
C TRP A 140 -5.00 -5.19 -14.48
N ASP A 141 -3.72 -5.31 -14.85
CA ASP A 141 -3.17 -6.49 -15.53
C ASP A 141 -2.66 -7.52 -14.52
N VAL A 142 -3.48 -7.98 -13.58
CA VAL A 142 -3.00 -8.85 -12.47
C VAL A 142 -2.60 -10.24 -12.98
N TYR A 143 -1.47 -10.75 -12.53
CA TYR A 143 -1.04 -12.15 -12.72
C TYR A 143 -1.36 -12.99 -11.49
N ASP A 144 -2.08 -14.09 -11.68
CA ASP A 144 -2.40 -15.05 -10.62
C ASP A 144 -1.58 -16.33 -10.81
N PHE A 145 -0.69 -16.61 -9.86
CA PHE A 145 0.15 -17.82 -9.87
C PHE A 145 -0.65 -19.12 -9.68
N ASN A 146 -1.86 -19.04 -9.12
CA ASN A 146 -2.72 -20.18 -8.82
C ASN A 146 -3.95 -20.22 -9.74
N GLN A 147 -3.87 -19.58 -10.91
CA GLN A 147 -4.99 -19.51 -11.84
C GLN A 147 -5.58 -20.90 -12.15
N GLY A 148 -6.87 -21.08 -11.86
CA GLY A 148 -7.61 -22.31 -12.10
C GLY A 148 -7.57 -23.33 -10.95
N GLU A 149 -6.85 -23.03 -9.88
CA GLU A 149 -6.95 -23.76 -8.60
C GLU A 149 -8.10 -23.23 -7.76
N GLU A 150 -8.56 -24.01 -6.77
CA GLU A 150 -9.53 -23.54 -5.78
C GLU A 150 -8.80 -23.12 -4.50
N ILE A 151 -8.86 -21.84 -4.14
CA ILE A 151 -8.30 -21.29 -2.90
C ILE A 151 -9.42 -20.73 -2.04
N ASN A 152 -9.55 -21.21 -0.79
CA ASN A 152 -10.59 -20.80 0.16
C ASN A 152 -12.04 -20.91 -0.39
N GLY A 153 -12.27 -21.84 -1.32
CA GLY A 153 -13.57 -22.02 -1.98
C GLY A 153 -13.81 -21.10 -3.18
N CYS A 154 -12.81 -20.32 -3.60
CA CYS A 154 -12.85 -19.45 -4.77
C CYS A 154 -12.01 -20.04 -5.91
N VAL A 155 -12.53 -19.96 -7.15
CA VAL A 155 -11.78 -20.29 -8.38
C VAL A 155 -11.35 -19.02 -9.13
N GLU A 156 -12.14 -17.95 -8.98
CA GLU A 156 -11.75 -16.61 -9.37
C GLU A 156 -11.22 -15.90 -8.12
N HIS A 157 -9.89 -15.74 -8.05
CA HIS A 157 -9.21 -15.23 -6.87
C HIS A 157 -9.25 -13.72 -6.72
N TYR A 158 -9.42 -13.01 -7.84
CA TYR A 158 -9.48 -11.56 -7.86
C TYR A 158 -10.48 -11.01 -8.87
N THR A 159 -10.87 -9.76 -8.66
CA THR A 159 -11.66 -8.94 -9.58
C THR A 159 -10.94 -7.62 -9.86
N VAL A 160 -11.25 -7.01 -11.00
CA VAL A 160 -10.72 -5.71 -11.41
C VAL A 160 -11.90 -4.75 -11.61
N GLU A 161 -11.90 -3.65 -10.88
CA GLU A 161 -12.95 -2.62 -10.94
C GLU A 161 -12.45 -1.38 -11.67
N ASN A 162 -12.99 -1.13 -12.87
CA ASN A 162 -12.63 0.02 -13.71
C ASN A 162 -13.16 1.37 -13.18
N SER A 163 -14.07 1.35 -12.21
CA SER A 163 -14.59 2.54 -11.53
C SER A 163 -15.02 2.14 -10.14
N SER A 164 -14.32 2.61 -9.10
CA SER A 164 -14.85 2.52 -7.75
C SER A 164 -15.84 3.66 -7.52
N ASN A 165 -16.99 3.37 -6.92
CA ASN A 165 -17.88 4.41 -6.40
C ASN A 165 -17.33 5.05 -5.11
N GLU A 166 -16.22 4.54 -4.59
CA GLU A 166 -15.53 5.07 -3.42
C GLU A 166 -14.72 6.33 -3.77
N GLU A 167 -14.69 7.26 -2.82
CA GLU A 167 -14.01 8.55 -2.92
C GLU A 167 -12.47 8.39 -2.99
N PHE A 168 -11.79 9.49 -3.36
CA PHE A 168 -10.34 9.60 -3.23
C PHE A 168 -9.93 9.37 -1.78
N TRP A 169 -8.84 8.65 -1.58
CA TRP A 169 -8.24 8.52 -0.25
C TRP A 169 -7.26 9.66 -0.04
N GLU A 170 -7.80 10.83 0.27
CA GLU A 170 -7.01 12.02 0.62
C GLU A 170 -6.57 11.95 2.08
N VAL A 171 -5.28 12.19 2.33
CA VAL A 171 -4.70 12.20 3.67
C VAL A 171 -4.06 13.56 3.92
N ALA A 172 -4.61 14.30 4.90
CA ALA A 172 -4.01 15.54 5.38
C ALA A 172 -2.68 15.25 6.10
N VAL A 173 -1.67 16.08 5.81
CA VAL A 173 -0.36 16.00 6.45
C VAL A 173 -0.28 17.12 7.48
N TYR A 174 0.22 16.82 8.68
CA TYR A 174 0.38 17.79 9.76
C TYR A 174 1.84 17.88 10.20
N ASP A 175 2.32 19.09 10.48
CA ASP A 175 3.65 19.31 11.04
C ASP A 175 3.71 18.88 12.52
N ASP A 176 4.83 19.18 13.19
CA ASP A 176 5.01 18.81 14.61
C ASP A 176 4.27 19.73 15.58
N GLU A 177 3.78 20.88 15.11
CA GLU A 177 2.93 21.80 15.85
C GLU A 177 1.43 21.46 15.69
N GLY A 178 1.11 20.57 14.75
CA GLY A 178 -0.26 20.10 14.48
C GLY A 178 -0.98 20.93 13.42
N GLU A 179 -0.27 21.78 12.69
CA GLU A 179 -0.81 22.58 11.60
C GLU A 179 -0.78 21.80 10.28
N GLU A 180 -1.83 21.94 9.47
CA GLU A 180 -1.93 21.26 8.18
C GLU A 180 -0.91 21.82 7.18
N VAL A 181 -0.15 20.92 6.55
CA VAL A 181 0.93 21.25 5.62
C VAL A 181 0.45 21.03 4.20
N GLY A 182 0.02 22.12 3.57
CA GLY A 182 -0.37 22.14 2.16
C GLY A 182 -1.58 21.26 1.84
N SER A 183 -2.05 21.33 0.60
CA SER A 183 -3.18 20.49 0.16
C SER A 183 -2.68 19.13 -0.34
N PRO A 184 -3.51 18.07 -0.21
CA PRO A 184 -3.27 16.81 -0.89
C PRO A 184 -3.12 16.99 -2.41
N GLU A 185 -2.19 16.25 -3.00
CA GLU A 185 -1.96 16.21 -4.43
C GLU A 185 -1.88 14.75 -4.90
N ASN A 186 -2.21 14.50 -6.16
CA ASN A 186 -2.08 13.21 -6.85
C ASN A 186 -1.55 13.51 -8.26
N PRO A 187 -0.30 13.11 -8.58
CA PRO A 187 0.36 13.45 -9.83
C PRO A 187 -0.19 12.71 -11.04
#